data_AF-A0A921B507-F1
#
_entry.id   AF-A0A921B507-F1
#
_cell.length_a   1.000
_cell.length_b   1.000
_cell.length_c   1.000
_cell.angle_alpha   90.00
_cell.angle_beta   90.00
_cell.angle_gamma   90.00
#
_symmetry.space_group_name_H-M   'P 1'
#
loop_
_entity.id
_entity.type
_entity.pdbx_description
1 polymer ?
#
loop_
_entity_poly.entity_id
_entity_poly.type
_entity_poly.pdbx_seq_one_letter_code
_entity_poly.pdbx_strand_id
1 'polypeptide(L)' 'LPLFKFLTEERPGLIGEAIKWNFTKFLVDRDGNVVKRYAPKTVPEKMKPDIEAVL' A
#
# COMPACT_ATOMS: atom_id res chain seq x y z
N LEU A 1 3.33 16.40 2.26
CA LEU A 1 4.07 15.26 1.65
C LEU A 1 3.27 14.77 0.43
N PRO A 2 3.66 15.15 -0.79
CA PRO A 2 2.88 14.89 -2.01
C PRO A 2 2.72 13.39 -2.31
N LEU A 3 3.79 12.59 -2.11
CA LEU A 3 3.74 11.15 -2.35
C LEU A 3 2.71 10.44 -1.47
N PHE A 4 2.71 10.68 -0.16
CA PHE A 4 1.76 10.00 0.72
C PHE A 4 0.32 10.38 0.44
N LYS A 5 0.05 11.65 0.08
CA LYS A 5 -1.28 12.09 -0.34
C LYS A 5 -1.75 11.30 -1.57
N PHE A 6 -0.93 11.27 -2.62
CA PHE A 6 -1.20 10.48 -3.83
C PHE A 6 -1.47 9.01 -3.51
N LEU A 7 -0.58 8.36 -2.74
CA LEU A 7 -0.73 6.93 -2.39
C LEU A 7 -2.04 6.64 -1.63
N THR A 8 -2.44 7.55 -0.73
CA THR A 8 -3.68 7.39 0.05
C THR A 8 -4.94 7.68 -0.75
N GLU A 9 -4.87 8.54 -1.76
CA GLU A 9 -5.96 8.83 -2.70
C GLU A 9 -6.15 7.66 -3.68
N GLU A 10 -5.06 7.12 -4.25
CA GLU A 10 -5.09 5.95 -5.15
C GLU A 10 -5.57 4.68 -4.45
N ARG A 11 -5.15 4.46 -3.19
CA ARG A 11 -5.59 3.32 -2.37
C ARG A 11 -6.03 3.78 -0.98
N PRO A 12 -7.32 4.15 -0.81
CA PRO A 12 -7.86 4.51 0.49
C PRO A 12 -7.82 3.31 1.45
N GLY A 13 -7.67 3.62 2.73
CA GLY A 13 -7.80 2.61 3.78
C GLY A 13 -9.27 2.26 4.02
N LEU A 14 -9.50 1.16 4.73
CA LEU A 14 -10.86 0.75 5.11
C LEU A 14 -11.60 1.79 5.97
N ILE A 15 -10.86 2.65 6.68
CA ILE A 15 -11.42 3.71 7.52
C ILE A 15 -10.71 5.02 7.20
N GLY A 16 -11.12 5.64 6.09
CA GLY A 16 -10.57 6.88 5.56
C GLY A 16 -9.22 6.74 4.86
N GLU A 17 -8.73 7.86 4.35
CA GLU A 17 -7.52 7.90 3.52
C GLU A 17 -6.24 7.97 4.35
N ALA A 18 -6.29 8.60 5.53
CA ALA A 18 -5.10 8.91 6.34
C ALA A 18 -4.26 7.69 6.75
N ILE A 19 -2.94 7.87 6.80
CA ILE A 19 -2.00 6.93 7.41
C ILE A 19 -2.07 7.13 8.94
N LYS A 20 -2.65 6.16 9.64
CA LYS A 20 -2.92 6.27 11.09
C LYS A 20 -1.77 5.83 11.99
N TRP A 21 -0.83 5.04 11.47
CA TRP A 21 0.28 4.47 12.24
C TRP A 21 1.48 4.13 11.36
N ASN A 22 2.64 4.03 12.00
CA ASN A 22 3.89 3.59 11.37
C ASN A 22 3.74 2.21 10.72
N PHE A 23 4.52 1.97 9.67
CA PHE A 23 4.53 0.72 8.89
C PHE A 23 3.28 0.44 8.04
N THR A 24 2.49 1.45 7.66
CA THR A 24 1.58 1.30 6.52
C THR A 24 2.40 1.09 5.25
N LYS A 25 2.04 0.09 4.43
CA LYS A 25 2.84 -0.32 3.26
C LYS A 25 1.98 -0.20 2.00
N PHE A 26 2.62 0.14 0.88
CA PHE A 26 1.99 0.20 -0.44
C PHE A 26 2.80 -0.66 -1.41
N LEU A 27 2.12 -1.49 -2.18
CA LEU A 27 2.71 -2.19 -3.32
C LEU A 27 2.49 -1.33 -4.56
N VAL A 28 3.59 -1.00 -5.23
CA VAL A 28 3.62 -0.23 -6.49
C VAL A 28 4.31 -1.12 -7.53
N ASP A 29 3.71 -1.25 -8.71
CA ASP A 29 4.29 -2.05 -9.80
C ASP A 29 5.36 -1.27 -10.59
N ARG A 30 5.94 -1.91 -11.63
CA ARG A 30 7.00 -1.31 -12.45
C ARG A 30 6.53 -0.12 -13.29
N ASP A 31 5.25 -0.05 -13.62
CA ASP A 31 4.66 1.05 -14.40
C ASP A 31 4.24 2.23 -13.49
N GLY A 32 4.33 2.05 -12.18
CA GLY A 32 4.04 3.08 -11.18
C GLY A 32 2.61 3.02 -10.63
N ASN A 33 1.83 1.98 -10.94
CA ASN A 33 0.46 1.86 -10.43
C ASN A 33 0.44 1.41 -8.97
N VAL A 34 -0.44 1.99 -8.16
CA VAL A 34 -0.62 1.62 -6.75
C VAL A 34 -1.52 0.40 -6.62
N VAL A 35 -0.90 -0.78 -6.67
CA VAL A 35 -1.58 -2.08 -6.70
C VAL A 35 -2.37 -2.35 -5.42
N LYS A 36 -1.76 -2.13 -4.25
CA LYS A 36 -2.36 -2.53 -2.96
C LYS A 36 -1.84 -1.73 -1.78
N ARG A 37 -2.68 -1.55 -0.76
CA ARG A 37 -2.33 -0.97 0.54
C ARG A 37 -2.47 -2.02 1.65
N TYR A 38 -1.48 -2.09 2.54
CA TYR A 38 -1.48 -3.02 3.67
C TYR A 38 -1.47 -2.28 5.01
N ALA A 39 -2.21 -2.84 5.96
CA ALA A 39 -2.22 -2.37 7.33
C ALA A 39 -0.85 -2.57 8.01
N PRO A 40 -0.51 -1.75 9.02
CA PRO A 40 0.72 -1.89 9.81
C PRO A 40 1.03 -3.31 10.27
N LYS A 41 -0.01 -4.02 10.74
CA LYS A 41 0.05 -5.39 11.27
C LYS A 41 0.16 -6.49 10.22
N THR A 42 0.09 -6.16 8.93
CA THR A 42 0.27 -7.16 7.87
C THR A 42 1.72 -7.61 7.85
N VAL A 43 1.92 -8.93 8.03
CA VAL A 43 3.24 -9.57 8.01
C VAL A 43 3.75 -9.77 6.58
N PRO A 44 5.07 -9.75 6.33
CA PRO A 44 5.66 -9.86 5.00
C PRO A 44 5.22 -11.08 4.19
N GLU A 45 5.07 -12.23 4.83
CA GLU A 45 4.72 -13.50 4.19
C GLU A 45 3.35 -13.42 3.51
N LYS A 46 2.44 -12.61 4.07
CA LYS A 46 1.10 -12.38 3.49
C LYS A 46 1.13 -11.46 2.27
N MET A 47 2.21 -10.71 2.05
CA MET A 47 2.36 -9.82 0.89
C MET A 47 3.04 -10.54 -0.29
N LYS A 48 3.73 -11.66 -0.04
CA LYS A 48 4.50 -12.38 -1.06
C LYS A 48 3.68 -12.74 -2.31
N PRO A 49 2.46 -13.30 -2.21
CA PRO A 49 1.68 -13.65 -3.39
C PRO A 49 1.30 -12.42 -4.24
N ASP A 50 0.99 -11.30 -3.58
CA ASP A 50 0.65 -10.05 -4.27
C ASP A 50 1.89 -9.45 -4.99
N ILE A 51 3.07 -9.57 -4.38
CA ILE A 51 4.34 -9.14 -4.98
C ILE A 51 4.66 -9.99 -6.21
N GLU A 52 4.56 -11.32 -6.10
CA GLU A 52 4.83 -12.24 -7.21
C GLU A 52 3.88 -12.02 -8.40
N ALA A 53 2.64 -11.62 -8.13
CA ALA A 53 1.64 -11.34 -9.17
C ALA A 53 1.96 -10.10 -10.02
N VAL A 54 2.91 -9.25 -9.60
CA VAL A 54 3.27 -7.99 -10.28
C VAL A 54 4.74 -7.94 -10.72
N LEU A 55 5.42 -9.09 -10.73
CA LEU A 55 6.81 -9.24 -11.18
C LEU A 55 6.96 -9.33 -12.69
#